data_AF-A0A7J9DAQ3-F1
#
_entry.id   AF-A0A7J9DAQ3-F1
#
_cell.length_a   1.000
_cell.length_b   1.000
_cell.length_c   1.000
_cell.angle_alpha   90.00
_cell.angle_beta   90.00
_cell.angle_gamma   90.00
#
_symmetry.space_group_name_H-M   'P 1'
#
loop_
_entity.id
_entity.type
_entity.pdbx_description
1 polymer ?
#
loop_
_entity_poly.entity_id
_entity_poly.type
_entity_poly.pdbx_seq_one_letter_code
_entity_poly.pdbx_strand_id
1 'polypeptide(L)' 'MAQNNFNGPIPKELGNLKKLYLLSLGNNNLSGTLPPELGNLVELGEL' A
#
# COMPACT_ATOMS: atom_id res chain seq x y z
N MET A 1 -6.69 -0.92 -12.86
CA MET A 1 -6.64 0.25 -11.96
C MET A 1 -7.96 0.31 -11.21
N ALA A 2 -7.95 0.05 -9.90
CA ALA A 2 -9.15 0.18 -9.08
C ALA A 2 -9.38 1.66 -8.75
N GLN A 3 -10.59 2.17 -8.93
CA GLN A 3 -10.98 3.49 -8.44
C GLN A 3 -11.80 3.28 -7.17
N ASN A 4 -11.15 3.39 -6.02
CA ASN A 4 -11.82 3.33 -4.74
C ASN A 4 -11.75 4.71 -4.08
N ASN A 5 -12.78 5.06 -3.32
CA ASN A 5 -12.80 6.31 -2.57
C ASN A 5 -12.13 6.15 -1.19
N PHE A 6 -11.06 5.32 -1.12
CA PHE A 6 -10.34 5.14 0.13
C PHE A 6 -9.68 6.45 0.53
N ASN A 7 -9.77 6.77 1.82
CA ASN A 7 -9.24 7.99 2.41
C ASN A 7 -8.51 7.66 3.71
N GLY A 8 -7.78 8.66 4.24
CA GLY A 8 -6.95 8.47 5.42
C GLY A 8 -5.60 7.80 5.11
N PRO A 9 -4.81 7.46 6.14
CA PRO A 9 -3.46 6.92 5.97
C PRO A 9 -3.47 5.47 5.50
N ILE A 10 -2.38 5.09 4.84
CA ILE A 10 -2.13 3.69 4.50
C ILE A 10 -1.88 2.92 5.81
N PRO A 11 -2.57 1.80 6.07
CA PRO A 11 -2.33 0.99 7.25
C PRO A 11 -0.92 0.39 7.23
N LYS A 12 -0.17 0.53 8.33
CA LYS A 12 1.18 -0.06 8.48
C LYS A 12 1.17 -1.58 8.40
N GLU A 13 0.04 -2.20 8.72
CA GLU A 13 -0.18 -3.63 8.73
C GLU A 13 -0.01 -4.25 7.33
N LEU A 14 -0.12 -3.46 6.26
CA LEU A 14 0.19 -3.91 4.91
C LEU A 14 1.64 -4.41 4.79
N GLY A 15 2.58 -3.86 5.56
CA GLY A 15 3.97 -4.34 5.62
C GLY A 15 4.14 -5.77 6.12
N ASN A 16 3.10 -6.37 6.69
CA ASN A 16 3.10 -7.78 7.12
C ASN A 16 2.81 -8.76 5.98
N LEU A 17 2.34 -8.28 4.83
CA LEU A 17 1.99 -9.11 3.68
C LEU A 17 3.24 -9.51 2.88
N LYS A 18 4.05 -10.44 3.41
CA LYS A 18 5.35 -10.83 2.82
C LYS A 18 5.28 -11.37 1.39
N LYS A 19 4.14 -11.90 1.00
CA LYS A 19 3.87 -12.45 -0.34
C LYS A 19 3.13 -11.47 -1.27
N LEU A 20 3.01 -10.20 -0.87
CA LEU A 20 2.36 -9.20 -1.69
C LEU A 20 3.26 -8.84 -2.87
N TYR A 21 2.82 -9.21 -4.07
CA TYR A 21 3.56 -8.96 -5.32
C TYR A 21 3.19 -7.64 -6.00
N LEU A 22 1.92 -7.26 -5.91
CA LEU A 22 1.35 -6.06 -6.54
C LEU A 22 0.57 -5.25 -5.50
N LEU A 23 0.91 -3.97 -5.36
CA LEU A 23 0.21 -3.02 -4.51
C LEU A 23 -0.26 -1.81 -5.33
N SER A 24 -1.51 -1.84 -5.81
CA SER A 24 -2.07 -0.70 -6.54
C SER A 24 -2.94 0.16 -5.63
N LEU A 25 -2.41 1.33 -5.25
CA LEU A 25 -3.13 2.34 -4.45
C LEU A 25 -3.47 3.60 -5.26
N GLY A 26 -3.16 3.61 -6.56
CA GLY A 26 -3.50 4.70 -7.47
C GLY A 26 -5.00 4.98 -7.52
N ASN A 27 -5.37 6.23 -7.81
CA ASN A 27 -6.77 6.69 -7.88
C ASN A 27 -7.57 6.46 -6.58
N ASN A 28 -6.96 6.80 -5.43
CA ASN A 28 -7.61 6.92 -4.13
C ASN A 28 -7.33 8.29 -3.51
N ASN A 29 -8.04 8.65 -2.45
CA ASN A 29 -7.86 9.89 -1.69
C ASN A 29 -7.07 9.66 -0.39
N LEU A 30 -6.05 8.80 -0.45
CA LEU A 30 -5.19 8.47 0.69
C LEU A 30 -4.37 9.70 1.10
N SER A 31 -4.21 9.89 2.41
CA SER A 31 -3.60 11.08 3.01
C SER A 31 -2.73 10.69 4.21
N GLY A 32 -1.66 11.44 4.50
CA GLY A 32 -0.72 11.12 5.58
C GLY A 32 0.61 10.60 5.04
N THR A 33 1.44 10.04 5.91
CA THR A 33 2.79 9.57 5.55
C THR A 33 2.77 8.14 5.03
N LEU A 34 3.67 7.83 4.09
CA LEU A 34 3.91 6.45 3.66
C LEU A 34 4.47 5.64 4.85
N PRO A 35 3.83 4.53 5.26
CA PRO A 35 4.34 3.72 6.37
C PRO A 35 5.69 3.11 6.02
N PRO A 36 6.74 3.29 6.85
CA PRO A 36 8.05 2.66 6.62
C PRO A 36 7.96 1.12 6.59
N GLU A 37 6.92 0.54 7.20
CA GLU A 37 6.65 -0.90 7.19
C GLU A 37 6.43 -1.47 5.79
N LEU A 38 6.04 -0.65 4.80
CA LEU A 38 5.97 -1.08 3.40
C LEU A 38 7.34 -1.50 2.85
N GLY A 39 8.44 -1.01 3.43
CA GLY A 39 9.78 -1.50 3.13
C GLY A 39 10.01 -2.98 3.50
N ASN A 40 9.10 -3.58 4.28
CA ASN A 40 9.17 -5.00 4.63
C ASN A 40 8.51 -5.93 3.59
N LEU A 41 8.00 -5.39 2.49
CA LEU A 41 7.38 -6.12 1.38
C LEU A 41 8.46 -6.65 0.43
N VAL A 42 9.10 -7.74 0.82
CA VAL A 42 10.27 -8.29 0.11
C VAL A 42 9.94 -8.90 -1.26
N GLU A 43 8.70 -9.33 -1.48
CA GLU A 43 8.23 -9.89 -2.76
C GLU A 43 7.51 -8.87 -3.65
N LEU A 44 7.46 -7.58 -3.26
CA LEU A 44 6.79 -6.54 -4.05
C LEU A 44 7.56 -6.27 -5.34
N GLY A 45 6.96 -6.67 -6.47
CA GLY A 45 7.53 -6.48 -7.80
C GLY A 45 6.90 -5.31 -8.56
N GLU A 46 5.67 -4.95 -8.21
CA GLU A 46 4.89 -3.93 -8.91
C GLU A 46 4.15 -3.00 -7.95
N LEU A 47 4.13 -1.70 -8.29
CA LEU A 47 3.58 -0.59 -7.50
C LEU A 47 2.69 0.30 -8.38
#